data_AF-A0A9E3KUS4-F1
#
_entry.id   AF-A0A9E3KUS4-F1
#
_cell.length_a   1.000
_cell.length_b   1.000
_cell.length_c   1.000
_cell.angle_alpha   90.00
_cell.angle_beta   90.00
_cell.angle_gamma   90.00
#
_symmetry.space_group_name_H-M   'P 1'
#
loop_
_entity.id
_entity.type
_entity.pdbx_description
1 polymer ?
#
loop_
_entity_poly.entity_id
_entity_poly.type
_entity_poly.pdbx_seq_one_letter_code
_entity_poly.pdbx_strand_id
1 'polypeptide(L)'
;MTDKEQRDLRAYCAFLLKEYGFQLTPTDPVMPALYIIHREMEHNSSSNRELAQQVRKAAEKIKPQVFHFNVAGEAWKFQLGAAVKWLVGGLIILLFLGLAAGYWSTTSKVKQANAIMEAHGYMHQLMEQVKKDESGYYYVDFTSAMGNTKADSTERFKKFQILNAKTVRVYLGKGGNPK
;
A
#
# COMPACT_ATOMS: atom_id res chain seq x y z
N MET A 1 3.62 -37.77 -15.57
CA MET A 1 4.93 -37.56 -16.22
C MET A 1 4.69 -37.48 -17.70
N THR A 2 5.18 -36.43 -18.36
CA THR A 2 5.05 -36.28 -19.83
C THR A 2 6.13 -37.08 -20.56
N ASP A 3 5.91 -37.41 -21.84
CA ASP A 3 6.89 -38.16 -22.65
C ASP A 3 8.27 -37.46 -22.72
N LYS A 4 8.26 -36.13 -22.63
CA LYS A 4 9.46 -35.30 -22.58
C LYS A 4 10.21 -35.51 -21.25
N GLU A 5 9.52 -35.43 -20.12
CA GLU A 5 10.12 -35.67 -18.80
C GLU A 5 10.67 -37.08 -18.64
N GLN A 6 10.03 -38.07 -19.26
CA GLN A 6 10.50 -39.46 -19.19
C GLN A 6 11.80 -39.67 -20.01
N ARG A 7 11.96 -38.94 -21.12
CA ARG A 7 13.20 -38.90 -21.91
C ARG A 7 14.30 -38.18 -21.15
N ASP A 8 13.98 -37.04 -20.53
CA ASP A 8 14.94 -36.24 -19.76
C ASP A 8 15.39 -36.99 -18.50
N LEU A 9 14.50 -37.74 -17.83
CA LEU A 9 14.85 -38.59 -16.70
C LEU A 9 15.81 -39.71 -17.09
N ARG A 10 15.61 -40.35 -18.26
CA ARG A 10 16.53 -41.37 -18.78
C ARG A 10 17.90 -40.79 -19.11
N ALA A 11 17.94 -39.59 -19.69
CA ALA A 11 19.19 -38.87 -19.94
C ALA A 11 19.91 -38.53 -18.63
N TYR A 12 19.18 -38.12 -17.60
CA TYR A 12 19.72 -37.85 -16.27
C TYR A 12 20.27 -39.11 -15.59
N CYS A 13 19.59 -40.26 -15.70
CA CYS A 13 20.12 -41.55 -15.23
C CYS A 13 21.44 -41.91 -15.93
N ALA A 14 21.52 -41.71 -17.25
CA ALA A 14 22.74 -41.96 -18.02
C ALA A 14 23.88 -41.00 -17.64
N PHE A 15 23.56 -39.74 -17.32
CA PHE A 15 24.50 -38.77 -16.80
C PHE A 15 25.06 -39.18 -15.43
N LEU A 16 24.20 -39.57 -14.49
CA LEU A 16 24.63 -40.04 -13.17
C LEU A 16 25.54 -41.27 -13.24
N LEU A 17 25.25 -42.19 -14.16
CA LEU A 17 26.09 -43.35 -14.40
C LEU A 17 27.46 -42.96 -14.97
N LYS A 18 27.50 -42.04 -15.93
CA LYS A 18 28.74 -41.60 -16.58
C LYS A 18 29.64 -40.79 -15.66
N GLU A 19 29.07 -39.85 -14.91
CA GLU A 19 29.82 -38.86 -14.14
C GLU A 19 30.15 -39.34 -12.73
N TYR A 20 29.23 -40.09 -12.11
CA TYR A 20 29.34 -40.50 -10.70
C TYR A 20 29.32 -42.03 -10.51
N GLY A 21 29.16 -42.81 -11.57
CA GLY A 21 29.13 -44.28 -11.49
C GLY A 21 27.84 -44.85 -10.90
N PHE A 22 26.81 -44.04 -10.65
CA PHE A 22 25.56 -44.51 -10.04
C PHE A 22 24.68 -45.22 -11.08
N GLN A 23 24.45 -46.52 -10.89
CA GLN A 23 23.47 -47.30 -11.65
C GLN A 23 22.08 -47.14 -11.01
N LEU A 24 21.39 -46.08 -11.40
CA LEU A 24 20.00 -45.85 -11.02
C LEU A 24 19.12 -45.93 -12.27
N THR A 25 17.96 -46.55 -12.11
CA THR A 25 16.96 -46.75 -13.13
C THR A 25 15.82 -45.73 -12.99
N PRO A 26 15.14 -45.36 -14.09
CA PRO A 26 14.01 -44.43 -14.04
C PRO A 26 12.84 -44.90 -13.16
N THR A 27 12.78 -46.20 -12.86
CA THR A 27 11.79 -46.85 -12.01
C THR A 27 12.15 -46.81 -10.53
N ASP A 28 13.38 -46.43 -10.18
CA ASP A 28 13.80 -46.34 -8.79
C ASP A 28 13.04 -45.22 -8.06
N PRO A 29 12.55 -45.48 -6.84
CA PRO A 29 11.69 -44.55 -6.12
C PRO A 29 12.38 -43.22 -5.78
N VAL A 30 13.71 -43.20 -5.75
CA VAL A 30 14.53 -42.02 -5.45
C VAL A 30 14.79 -41.15 -6.69
N MET A 31 14.72 -41.72 -7.90
CA MET A 31 15.13 -41.03 -9.12
C MET A 31 14.29 -39.81 -9.50
N PRO A 32 12.95 -39.83 -9.37
CA PRO A 32 12.14 -38.64 -9.63
C PRO A 32 12.49 -37.47 -8.71
N ALA A 33 12.75 -37.73 -7.43
CA ALA A 33 13.13 -36.70 -6.46
C ALA A 33 14.52 -36.12 -6.77
N LEU A 34 15.50 -36.99 -7.07
CA LEU A 34 16.85 -36.56 -7.43
C LEU A 34 16.85 -35.68 -8.70
N TYR A 35 16.05 -36.07 -9.70
CA TYR A 35 15.89 -35.31 -10.94
C TYR A 35 15.26 -33.93 -10.71
N ILE A 36 14.22 -33.83 -9.87
CA ILE A 36 13.59 -32.55 -9.52
C ILE A 36 14.60 -31.63 -8.83
N ILE A 37 15.36 -32.15 -7.85
CA ILE A 37 16.38 -31.37 -7.14
C ILE A 37 17.46 -30.87 -8.11
N HIS A 38 17.95 -31.74 -8.99
CA HIS A 38 18.95 -31.36 -9.98
C HIS A 38 18.44 -30.27 -10.92
N ARG A 39 17.22 -30.44 -11.45
CA ARG A 39 16.61 -29.46 -12.35
C ARG A 39 16.44 -28.10 -11.68
N GLU A 40 16.04 -28.07 -10.42
CA GLU A 40 15.86 -26.83 -9.66
C GLU A 40 17.20 -26.16 -9.34
N MET A 41 18.22 -26.95 -8.99
CA MET A 41 19.58 -26.45 -8.81
C MET A 41 20.15 -25.84 -10.09
N GLU A 42 19.95 -26.49 -11.24
CA GLU A 42 20.42 -26.00 -12.53
C GLU A 42 19.69 -24.71 -12.94
N HIS A 43 18.38 -24.64 -12.71
CA HIS A 43 17.59 -23.43 -12.94
C HIS A 43 18.07 -22.27 -12.05
N ASN A 44 18.26 -22.52 -10.75
CA ASN A 44 18.73 -21.51 -9.80
C ASN A 44 20.17 -21.04 -10.11
N SER A 45 21.07 -21.97 -10.47
CA SER A 45 22.43 -21.63 -10.90
C SER A 45 22.43 -20.72 -12.13
N SER A 46 21.56 -21.01 -13.10
CA SER A 46 21.43 -20.22 -14.33
C SER A 46 20.88 -18.83 -14.03
N SER A 47 19.83 -18.74 -13.20
CA SER A 47 19.25 -17.46 -12.76
C SER A 47 20.26 -16.60 -11.99
N ASN A 48 21.04 -17.21 -11.08
CA ASN A 48 22.10 -16.49 -10.35
C ASN A 48 23.21 -15.97 -11.27
N ARG A 49 23.58 -16.72 -12.31
CA ARG A 49 24.55 -16.25 -13.31
C ARG A 49 24.03 -15.05 -14.07
N GLU A 50 22.77 -15.05 -14.47
CA GLU A 50 22.13 -13.92 -15.13
C GLU A 50 22.05 -12.69 -14.22
N LEU A 51 21.64 -12.88 -12.95
CA LEU A 51 21.61 -11.81 -11.95
C LEU A 51 23.00 -11.21 -11.73
N ALA A 52 24.02 -12.05 -11.57
CA ALA A 52 25.40 -11.61 -11.40
C ALA A 52 25.89 -10.81 -12.62
N GLN A 53 25.53 -11.21 -13.83
CA GLN A 53 25.84 -10.44 -15.05
C GLN A 53 25.14 -9.09 -15.08
N GLN A 54 23.88 -9.01 -14.64
CA GLN A 54 23.15 -7.74 -14.56
C GLN A 54 23.74 -6.81 -13.51
N VAL A 55 24.09 -7.34 -12.33
CA VAL A 55 24.79 -6.59 -11.27
C VAL A 55 26.14 -6.09 -11.78
N ARG A 56 26.91 -6.92 -12.48
CA ARG A 56 28.18 -6.50 -13.07
C ARG A 56 28.01 -5.40 -14.12
N LYS A 57 27.02 -5.52 -15.02
CA LYS A 57 26.69 -4.47 -15.99
C LYS A 57 26.22 -3.17 -15.32
N ALA A 58 25.48 -3.26 -14.22
CA ALA A 58 25.07 -2.11 -13.43
C ALA A 58 26.28 -1.46 -12.73
N ALA A 59 27.17 -2.26 -12.16
CA ALA A 59 28.41 -1.80 -11.53
C ALA A 59 29.35 -1.13 -12.54
N GLU A 60 29.47 -1.66 -13.77
CA GLU A 60 30.28 -1.05 -14.84
C GLU A 60 29.72 0.30 -15.32
N LYS A 61 28.40 0.49 -15.27
CA LYS A 61 27.77 1.80 -15.55
C LYS A 61 28.02 2.83 -14.45
N ILE A 62 28.17 2.38 -13.21
CA ILE A 62 28.59 3.23 -12.11
C ILE A 62 30.09 3.43 -12.30
N LYS A 63 30.51 4.45 -13.07
CA LYS A 63 31.91 4.89 -13.10
C LYS A 63 32.32 5.20 -11.65
N PRO A 64 33.08 4.34 -10.96
CA PRO A 64 33.42 4.62 -9.59
C PRO A 64 34.35 5.83 -9.64
N GLN A 65 34.01 6.91 -8.93
CA GLN A 65 34.93 8.02 -8.76
C GLN A 65 36.12 7.51 -7.96
N VAL A 66 37.23 7.23 -8.66
CA VAL A 66 38.48 6.83 -8.04
C VAL A 66 39.17 8.10 -7.52
N PHE A 67 39.10 8.29 -6.20
CA PHE A 67 39.81 9.37 -5.52
C PHE A 67 41.27 8.95 -5.30
N HIS A 68 42.19 9.62 -6.00
CA HIS A 68 43.61 9.44 -5.80
C HIS A 68 44.06 10.37 -4.68
N PHE A 69 44.54 9.82 -3.57
CA PHE A 69 45.11 10.57 -2.46
C PHE A 69 46.63 10.46 -2.57
N ASN A 70 47.30 11.56 -2.92
CA ASN A 70 48.75 11.58 -3.17
C ASN A 70 49.56 11.75 -1.88
N VAL A 71 48.91 12.09 -0.76
CA VAL A 71 49.56 12.34 0.53
C VAL A 71 48.92 11.50 1.63
N ALA A 72 49.75 10.89 2.48
CA ALA A 72 49.30 10.14 3.64
C ALA A 72 48.46 11.04 4.58
N GLY A 73 47.24 10.60 4.91
CA GLY A 73 46.30 11.32 5.80
C GLY A 73 45.20 12.12 5.11
N GLU A 74 45.22 12.29 3.78
CA GLU A 74 44.14 12.98 3.05
C GLU A 74 42.84 12.16 2.97
N ALA A 75 42.96 10.82 2.90
CA ALA A 75 41.81 9.92 2.85
C ALA A 75 40.88 10.09 4.07
N TRP A 76 41.44 10.31 5.26
CA TRP A 76 40.65 10.56 6.48
C TRP A 76 39.86 11.87 6.41
N LYS A 77 40.46 12.94 5.88
CA LYS A 77 39.77 14.24 5.71
C LYS A 77 38.64 14.12 4.69
N PHE A 78 38.83 13.34 3.63
CA PHE A 78 37.80 13.06 2.64
C PHE A 78 36.65 12.25 3.22
N GLN A 79 36.94 11.19 3.98
CA GLN A 79 35.93 10.40 4.67
C GLN A 79 35.14 11.23 5.69
N LEU A 80 35.82 12.08 6.45
CA LEU A 80 35.18 12.96 7.42
C LEU A 80 34.31 14.02 6.74
N GLY A 81 34.79 14.61 5.64
CA GLY A 81 34.00 15.55 4.82
C GLY A 81 32.77 14.90 4.20
N ALA A 82 32.88 13.65 3.73
CA ALA A 82 31.75 12.88 3.23
C ALA A 82 30.74 12.58 4.35
N ALA A 83 31.21 12.13 5.52
CA ALA A 83 30.36 11.86 6.67
C ALA A 83 29.61 13.11 7.15
N VAL A 84 30.30 14.27 7.22
CA VAL A 84 29.68 15.54 7.58
C VAL A 84 28.62 15.96 6.56
N LYS A 85 28.88 15.81 5.25
CA LYS A 85 27.88 16.08 4.21
C LYS A 85 26.62 15.23 4.38
N TRP A 86 26.78 13.93 4.65
CA TRP A 86 25.65 13.03 4.89
C TRP A 86 24.90 13.35 6.18
N LEU A 87 25.62 13.69 7.25
CA LEU A 87 25.01 14.15 8.51
C LEU A 87 24.17 15.42 8.30
N VAL A 88 24.74 16.44 7.68
CA VAL A 88 24.05 17.71 7.42
C VAL A 88 22.87 17.50 6.48
N GLY A 89 23.04 16.74 5.39
CA GLY A 89 21.97 16.41 4.47
C GLY A 89 20.82 15.64 5.14
N GLY A 90 21.15 14.64 5.96
CA GLY A 90 20.17 13.87 6.74
C GLY A 90 19.41 14.74 7.74
N LEU A 91 20.11 15.66 8.42
CA LEU A 91 19.49 16.56 9.40
C LEU A 91 18.52 17.55 8.73
N ILE A 92 18.88 18.06 7.55
CA ILE A 92 18.00 18.92 6.74
C ILE A 92 16.73 18.16 6.34
N ILE A 93 16.87 16.92 5.85
CA ILE A 93 15.72 16.09 5.46
C ILE A 93 14.79 15.84 6.66
N LEU A 94 15.34 15.50 7.82
CA LEU A 94 14.56 15.31 9.05
C LEU A 94 13.83 16.60 9.46
N LEU A 95 14.47 17.75 9.33
CA LEU A 95 13.88 19.05 9.65
C LEU A 95 12.69 19.36 8.74
N PHE A 96 12.82 19.13 7.43
CA PHE A 96 11.70 19.30 6.49
C PHE A 96 10.57 18.30 6.74
N LEU A 97 10.87 17.04 7.06
CA LEU A 97 9.86 16.05 7.44
C LEU A 97 9.09 16.48 8.71
N GLY A 98 9.81 16.99 9.72
CA GLY A 98 9.21 17.51 10.94
C GLY A 98 8.30 18.72 10.67
N LEU A 99 8.75 19.66 9.84
CA LEU A 99 7.94 20.82 9.44
C LEU A 99 6.69 20.40 8.64
N ALA A 100 6.84 19.47 7.70
CA ALA A 100 5.71 18.95 6.92
C ALA A 100 4.69 18.23 7.80
N ALA A 101 5.14 17.38 8.73
CA ALA A 101 4.28 16.69 9.68
C ALA A 101 3.59 17.69 10.64
N GLY A 102 4.31 18.71 11.11
CA GLY A 102 3.77 19.78 11.94
C GLY A 102 2.69 20.60 11.21
N TYR A 103 2.95 21.00 9.98
CA TYR A 103 2.00 21.71 9.12
C TYR A 103 0.75 20.87 8.81
N TRP A 104 0.92 19.58 8.53
CA TRP A 104 -0.20 18.66 8.35
C TRP A 104 -1.04 18.52 9.62
N SER A 105 -0.39 18.44 10.79
CA SER A 105 -1.07 18.34 12.08
C SER A 105 -1.90 19.58 12.40
N THR A 106 -1.36 20.78 12.19
CA THR A 106 -2.09 22.04 12.45
C THR A 106 -3.24 22.22 11.46
N THR A 107 -3.03 21.97 10.17
CA THR A 107 -4.11 22.05 9.16
C THR A 107 -5.20 21.00 9.40
N SER A 108 -4.86 19.79 9.84
CA SER A 108 -5.85 18.77 10.21
C SER A 108 -6.66 19.18 11.44
N LYS A 109 -6.03 19.74 12.47
CA LYS A 109 -6.73 20.23 13.67
C LYS A 109 -7.66 21.41 13.34
N VAL A 110 -7.21 22.35 12.50
CA VAL A 110 -8.04 23.47 12.04
C VAL A 110 -9.22 22.98 11.20
N LYS A 111 -9.02 22.00 10.31
CA LYS A 111 -10.12 21.38 9.55
C LYS A 111 -11.12 20.67 10.46
N GLN A 112 -10.63 19.96 11.49
CA GLN A 112 -11.49 19.28 12.46
C GLN A 112 -12.27 20.28 13.31
N ALA A 113 -11.64 21.37 13.75
CA ALA A 113 -12.31 22.45 14.48
C ALA A 113 -13.38 23.15 13.63
N ASN A 114 -13.08 23.46 12.36
CA ASN A 114 -14.07 24.04 11.44
C ASN A 114 -15.23 23.08 11.15
N ALA A 115 -14.97 21.78 11.00
CA ALA A 115 -16.03 20.78 10.81
C ALA A 115 -16.96 20.68 12.05
N ILE A 116 -16.41 20.78 13.26
CA ILE A 116 -17.20 20.79 14.50
C ILE A 116 -18.03 22.08 14.61
N MET A 117 -17.45 23.22 14.24
CA MET A 117 -18.11 24.52 14.30
C MET A 117 -19.25 24.63 13.27
N GLU A 118 -19.02 24.16 12.04
CA GLU A 118 -20.08 24.02 11.03
C GLU A 118 -21.16 23.04 11.49
N ALA A 119 -20.77 21.90 12.09
CA ALA A 119 -21.73 20.93 12.61
C ALA A 119 -22.62 21.51 13.71
N HIS A 120 -22.10 22.40 14.57
CA HIS A 120 -22.89 23.09 15.59
C HIS A 120 -23.96 24.01 14.98
N GLY A 121 -23.62 24.74 13.92
CA GLY A 121 -24.56 25.61 13.22
C GLY A 121 -25.72 24.85 12.58
N TYR A 122 -25.45 23.68 12.00
CA TYR A 122 -26.49 22.83 11.39
C TYR A 122 -27.30 22.04 12.41
N MET A 123 -26.71 21.65 13.56
CA MET A 123 -27.42 20.91 14.61
C MET A 123 -28.56 21.73 15.23
N HIS A 124 -28.38 23.04 15.36
CA HIS A 124 -29.41 23.95 15.87
C HIS A 124 -30.62 24.04 14.92
N GLN A 125 -30.36 24.20 13.61
CA GLN A 125 -31.41 24.20 12.57
C GLN A 125 -32.15 22.87 12.45
N LEU A 126 -31.48 21.75 12.78
CA LEU A 126 -32.08 20.42 12.77
C LEU A 126 -32.94 20.15 14.00
N MET A 127 -32.53 20.63 15.18
CA MET A 127 -33.32 20.53 16.41
C MET A 127 -34.66 21.24 16.32
N GLU A 128 -34.74 22.37 15.60
CA GLU A 128 -36.01 23.05 15.31
C GLU A 128 -36.98 22.23 14.43
N GLN A 129 -36.47 21.26 13.67
CA GLN A 129 -37.27 20.40 12.77
C GLN A 129 -37.60 19.04 13.37
N VAL A 130 -37.20 18.79 14.63
CA VAL A 130 -37.58 17.59 15.37
C VAL A 130 -39.02 17.74 15.86
N LYS A 131 -39.91 16.90 15.36
CA LYS A 131 -41.30 16.78 15.82
C LYS A 131 -41.47 15.53 16.67
N LYS A 132 -42.42 15.57 17.59
CA LYS A 132 -42.79 14.44 18.45
C LYS A 132 -44.11 13.88 17.95
N ASP A 133 -44.14 12.57 17.69
CA ASP A 133 -45.36 11.83 17.34
C ASP A 133 -46.25 11.62 18.58
N GLU A 134 -47.54 11.35 18.37
CA GLU A 134 -48.51 11.04 19.43
C GLU A 134 -48.09 9.82 20.27
N SER A 135 -47.36 8.90 19.64
CA SER A 135 -46.75 7.72 20.25
C SER A 135 -45.50 8.03 21.12
N GLY A 136 -45.07 9.29 21.18
CA GLY A 136 -43.93 9.75 21.98
C GLY A 136 -42.57 9.67 21.31
N TYR A 137 -42.48 9.19 20.06
CA TYR A 137 -41.24 9.10 19.30
C TYR A 137 -40.89 10.43 18.62
N TYR A 138 -39.60 10.78 18.64
CA TYR A 138 -39.09 11.99 17.97
C TYR A 138 -38.61 11.66 16.56
N TYR A 139 -39.03 12.45 15.57
CA TYR A 139 -38.62 12.29 14.17
C TYR A 139 -38.33 13.65 13.54
N VAL A 140 -37.42 13.67 12.56
CA VAL A 140 -37.10 14.88 11.78
C VAL A 140 -37.87 14.81 10.47
N ASP A 141 -38.75 15.78 10.26
CA ASP A 141 -39.62 15.84 9.08
C ASP A 141 -39.06 16.82 8.04
N PHE A 142 -38.31 16.27 7.08
CA PHE A 142 -37.76 17.03 5.94
C PHE A 142 -38.81 17.40 4.87
N THR A 143 -40.07 16.98 5.01
CA THR A 143 -41.15 17.27 4.06
C THR A 143 -41.95 18.52 4.43
N SER A 144 -41.96 18.91 5.70
CA SER A 144 -42.73 20.06 6.19
C SER A 144 -42.09 21.44 5.95
N ALA A 145 -40.87 21.49 5.42
CA ALA A 145 -40.29 22.72 4.88
C ALA A 145 -40.96 23.06 3.53
N MET A 146 -42.24 23.43 3.59
CA MET A 146 -43.04 23.81 2.43
C MET A 146 -42.52 25.13 1.83
N GLY A 147 -41.66 24.96 0.83
CA GLY A 147 -41.26 25.98 -0.13
C GLY A 147 -41.05 25.33 -1.50
N ASN A 148 -42.05 24.58 -1.98
CA ASN A 148 -42.34 24.18 -3.37
C ASN A 148 -41.22 23.93 -4.40
N THR A 149 -40.02 23.52 -4.01
CA THR A 149 -38.97 23.04 -4.92
C THR A 149 -38.39 21.73 -4.41
N LYS A 150 -38.57 20.66 -5.19
CA LYS A 150 -37.99 19.32 -4.96
C LYS A 150 -36.45 19.31 -4.78
N ALA A 151 -35.78 20.44 -4.99
CA ALA A 151 -34.35 20.63 -4.80
C ALA A 151 -33.93 20.77 -3.32
N ASP A 152 -34.78 21.35 -2.46
CA ASP A 152 -34.39 21.78 -1.10
C ASP A 152 -34.34 20.59 -0.10
N SER A 153 -35.24 19.61 -0.24
CA SER A 153 -35.30 18.44 0.66
C SER A 153 -34.10 17.49 0.51
N THR A 154 -33.63 17.27 -0.72
CA THR A 154 -32.42 16.48 -0.99
C THR A 154 -31.13 17.16 -0.51
N GLU A 155 -31.08 18.49 -0.54
CA GLU A 155 -29.91 19.24 -0.07
C GLU A 155 -29.80 19.18 1.45
N ARG A 156 -30.92 19.36 2.17
CA ARG A 156 -31.00 19.23 3.63
C ARG A 156 -30.69 17.81 4.09
N PHE A 157 -31.14 16.80 3.33
CA PHE A 157 -30.78 15.41 3.58
C PHE A 157 -29.28 15.13 3.41
N LYS A 158 -28.64 15.65 2.35
CA LYS A 158 -27.19 15.55 2.16
C LYS A 158 -26.43 16.20 3.32
N LYS A 159 -26.87 17.38 3.76
CA LYS A 159 -26.29 18.09 4.93
C LYS A 159 -26.41 17.24 6.21
N PHE A 160 -27.52 16.53 6.42
CA PHE A 160 -27.70 15.62 7.56
C PHE A 160 -26.83 14.35 7.48
N GLN A 161 -26.66 13.77 6.29
CA GLN A 161 -25.79 12.59 6.09
C GLN A 161 -24.32 12.90 6.37
N ILE A 162 -23.87 14.12 6.05
CA ILE A 162 -22.52 14.61 6.38
C ILE A 162 -22.31 14.68 7.90
N LEU A 163 -23.36 14.99 8.68
CA LEU A 163 -23.29 15.13 10.14
C LEU A 163 -23.31 13.78 10.88
N ASN A 164 -24.05 12.78 10.38
CA ASN A 164 -24.19 11.50 11.08
C ASN A 164 -24.45 10.31 10.13
N ALA A 165 -23.41 9.86 9.43
CA ALA A 165 -23.48 8.79 8.43
C ALA A 165 -23.95 7.41 8.95
N LYS A 166 -23.97 7.18 10.27
CA LYS A 166 -24.29 5.86 10.87
C LYS A 166 -25.75 5.68 11.31
N THR A 167 -26.59 6.73 11.30
CA THR A 167 -27.81 6.74 12.14
C THR A 167 -29.13 6.88 11.37
N VAL A 168 -29.13 6.87 10.04
CA VAL A 168 -30.36 7.20 9.28
C VAL A 168 -30.91 6.01 8.51
N ARG A 169 -31.98 5.38 9.02
CA ARG A 169 -32.91 4.57 8.21
C ARG A 169 -34.00 5.50 7.67
N VAL A 170 -34.01 5.68 6.35
CA VAL A 170 -34.99 6.53 5.65
C VAL A 170 -36.27 5.71 5.39
N TYR A 171 -37.41 6.15 5.92
CA TYR A 171 -38.72 5.69 5.46
C TYR A 171 -39.28 6.71 4.48
N LEU A 172 -39.29 6.36 3.19
CA LEU A 172 -40.00 7.12 2.16
C LEU A 172 -41.50 6.81 2.28
N GLY A 173 -42.20 7.59 3.10
CA GLY A 173 -43.66 7.57 3.13
C GLY A 173 -44.22 8.10 1.81
N LYS A 174 -44.92 7.24 1.07
CA LYS A 174 -45.76 7.66 -0.06
C LYS A 174 -46.99 8.34 0.54
N GLY A 175 -47.13 9.64 0.30
CA GLY A 175 -48.24 10.44 0.84
C GLY A 175 -49.60 9.80 0.54
N GLY A 176 -50.24 9.29 1.59
CA GLY A 176 -51.66 8.97 1.63
C GLY A 176 -52.31 9.96 2.58
N ASN A 177 -53.14 10.84 2.03
CA ASN A 177 -54.01 11.74 2.81
C ASN A 177 -54.83 10.91 3.82
N PRO A 178 -54.82 11.22 5.12
CA PRO A 178 -55.88 10.77 6.00
C PRO A 178 -57.11 11.65 5.74
N LYS A 179 -58.22 11.00 5.40
CA LYS A 179 -59.57 11.57 5.59
C LYS A 179 -59.90 11.56 7.07
#